data_AF-A0A396JBX7-F1
#
_entry.id   AF-A0A396JBX7-F1
#
_cell.length_a   1.000
_cell.length_b   1.000
_cell.length_c   1.000
_cell.angle_alpha   90.00
_cell.angle_beta   90.00
_cell.angle_gamma   90.00
#
_symmetry.space_group_name_H-M   'P 1'
#
loop_
_entity.id
_entity.type
_entity.pdbx_description
1 polymer ?
#
loop_
_entity_poly.entity_id
_entity_poly.type
_entity_poly.pdbx_seq_one_letter_code
_entity_poly.pdbx_strand_id
1 'polypeptide(L)'
;MMKRKNLMHPCFPKLNWSAPKDSAWISTSGTLRCTNLNEVVLLFRASDSLVHDLCHAYDSCHDKITSRPQNFFLALRKWYPSLKPDMEFRCFVQNQKLVGISQREVTTFYLVLIEKKNDILLLTQTFFNNYVRDKFESENYTFDVYVTNIIIDVYMG
;
A
#
# COMPACT_ATOMS: atom_id res chain seq x y z
N MET A 1 -11.97 1.50 34.48
CA MET A 1 -11.04 0.46 33.96
C MET A 1 -11.30 0.29 32.47
N MET A 2 -10.47 0.92 31.62
CA MET A 2 -10.65 0.92 30.16
C MET A 2 -10.34 -0.50 29.64
N LYS A 3 -11.35 -1.23 29.14
CA LYS A 3 -11.16 -2.56 28.56
C LYS A 3 -10.27 -2.41 27.32
N ARG A 4 -9.03 -2.92 27.38
CA ARG A 4 -8.13 -3.04 26.23
C ARG A 4 -8.82 -3.94 25.20
N LYS A 5 -9.34 -3.36 24.11
CA LYS A 5 -9.78 -4.15 22.95
C LYS A 5 -8.53 -4.60 22.20
N ASN A 6 -8.14 -5.86 22.38
CA ASN A 6 -7.15 -6.50 21.54
C ASN A 6 -7.72 -6.66 20.13
N LEU A 7 -6.88 -6.48 19.11
CA LEU A 7 -7.25 -6.81 17.74
C LEU A 7 -7.32 -8.34 17.63
N MET A 8 -8.39 -8.88 17.01
CA MET A 8 -8.56 -10.34 16.90
C MET A 8 -7.42 -11.01 16.12
N HIS A 9 -6.80 -10.27 15.18
CA HIS A 9 -5.66 -10.72 14.40
C HIS A 9 -4.65 -9.58 14.27
N PRO A 10 -3.33 -9.87 14.17
CA PRO A 10 -2.35 -8.86 13.84
C PRO A 10 -2.69 -8.19 12.51
N CYS A 11 -2.56 -6.87 12.47
CA CYS A 11 -2.86 -6.05 11.30
C CYS A 11 -1.73 -5.06 11.04
N PHE A 12 -1.75 -4.40 9.89
CA PHE A 12 -1.08 -3.12 9.72
C PHE A 12 -2.13 -2.03 9.44
N PRO A 13 -1.99 -0.85 10.06
CA PRO A 13 -2.94 0.24 9.87
C PRO A 13 -2.55 1.14 8.67
N LYS A 14 -3.53 1.70 7.98
CA LYS A 14 -3.35 2.81 7.02
C LYS A 14 -4.50 3.81 7.11
N LEU A 15 -4.25 5.03 6.66
CA LEU A 15 -5.30 6.02 6.42
C LEU A 15 -5.86 5.86 4.99
N ASN A 16 -6.55 6.89 4.51
CA ASN A 16 -7.18 6.93 3.19
C ASN A 16 -6.20 6.50 2.08
N TRP A 17 -4.96 7.00 2.11
CA TRP A 17 -3.97 6.75 1.06
C TRP A 17 -2.74 6.06 1.63
N SER A 18 -2.15 6.59 2.68
CA SER A 18 -0.83 6.17 3.13
C SER A 18 -0.85 5.15 4.26
N ALA A 19 0.04 4.16 4.19
CA ALA A 19 0.46 3.36 5.34
C ALA A 19 1.71 4.02 5.99
N PRO A 20 1.89 3.94 7.32
CA PRO A 20 2.95 4.63 8.05
C PRO A 20 4.31 3.91 7.93
N LYS A 21 4.74 3.60 6.68
CA LYS A 21 5.98 2.86 6.38
C LYS A 21 7.22 3.58 6.91
N ASP A 22 7.22 4.90 6.86
CA ASP A 22 8.25 5.81 7.34
C ASP A 22 8.43 5.81 8.86
N SER A 23 7.44 5.35 9.62
CA SER A 23 7.51 5.26 11.07
C SER A 23 7.76 3.84 11.58
N ALA A 24 8.08 2.86 10.72
CA ALA A 24 8.28 1.48 11.15
C ALA A 24 9.37 1.34 12.24
N TRP A 25 10.35 2.25 12.24
CA TRP A 25 11.47 2.30 13.17
C TRP A 25 11.08 2.49 14.64
N ILE A 26 9.92 3.11 14.93
CA ILE A 26 9.48 3.34 16.32
C ILE A 26 8.82 2.10 16.94
N SER A 27 8.43 1.14 16.10
CA SER A 27 7.84 -0.12 16.54
C SER A 27 8.89 -0.99 17.23
N THR A 28 8.48 -1.72 18.28
CA THR A 28 9.36 -2.65 19.01
C THR A 28 9.90 -3.78 18.13
N SER A 29 9.20 -4.11 17.03
CA SER A 29 9.63 -5.12 16.07
C SER A 29 10.25 -4.53 14.79
N GLY A 30 10.36 -3.20 14.66
CA GLY A 30 10.80 -2.56 13.42
C GLY A 30 9.87 -2.81 12.22
N THR A 31 8.59 -3.13 12.47
CA THR A 31 7.59 -3.44 11.44
C THR A 31 6.27 -2.71 11.68
N LEU A 32 5.40 -2.71 10.67
CA LEU A 32 4.05 -2.14 10.76
C LEU A 32 3.02 -3.04 11.46
N ARG A 33 3.47 -4.17 12.03
CA ARG A 33 2.59 -5.13 12.70
C ARG A 33 2.06 -4.53 14.00
N CYS A 34 0.74 -4.45 14.11
CA CYS A 34 0.02 -4.05 15.31
C CYS A 34 -0.90 -5.16 15.80
N THR A 35 -0.98 -5.33 17.11
CA THR A 35 -1.82 -6.28 17.84
C THR A 35 -2.80 -5.59 18.79
N ASN A 36 -2.58 -4.31 19.06
CA ASN A 36 -3.40 -3.48 19.92
C ASN A 36 -3.42 -2.03 19.43
N LEU A 37 -4.33 -1.23 19.99
CA LEU A 37 -4.53 0.16 19.59
C LEU A 37 -3.32 1.06 19.90
N ASN A 38 -2.57 0.78 20.97
CA ASN A 38 -1.43 1.62 21.35
C ASN A 38 -0.32 1.56 20.29
N GLU A 39 -0.07 0.37 19.72
CA GLU A 39 0.87 0.20 18.61
C GLU A 39 0.43 0.96 17.35
N VAL A 40 -0.88 0.95 17.04
CA VAL A 40 -1.43 1.74 15.93
C VAL A 40 -1.20 3.23 16.16
N VAL A 41 -1.55 3.73 17.35
CA VAL A 41 -1.38 5.15 17.71
C VAL A 41 0.09 5.57 17.69
N LEU A 42 0.99 4.69 18.15
CA LEU A 42 2.42 4.94 18.17
C LEU A 42 2.97 5.15 16.75
N LEU A 43 2.67 4.23 15.82
CA LEU A 43 3.06 4.38 14.42
C LEU A 43 2.46 5.66 13.82
N PHE A 44 1.16 5.88 14.05
CA PHE A 44 0.46 6.99 13.44
C PHE A 44 1.00 8.36 13.87
N ARG A 45 1.39 8.50 15.13
CA ARG A 45 1.95 9.76 15.65
C ARG A 45 3.35 10.07 15.14
N ALA A 46 4.09 9.08 14.65
CA ALA A 46 5.47 9.20 14.22
C ALA A 46 5.62 9.18 12.68
N SER A 47 4.53 9.22 11.92
CA SER A 47 4.53 9.11 10.46
C SER A 47 4.23 10.44 9.78
N ASP A 48 5.22 10.94 9.04
CA ASP A 48 5.07 12.14 8.18
C ASP A 48 4.15 11.85 7.00
N SER A 49 4.15 10.61 6.51
CA SER A 49 3.23 10.16 5.45
C SER A 49 1.76 10.31 5.88
N LEU A 50 1.46 10.05 7.15
CA LEU A 50 0.10 10.27 7.67
C LEU A 50 -0.19 11.74 7.96
N VAL A 51 0.80 12.54 8.34
CA VAL A 51 0.65 13.99 8.44
C VAL A 51 0.27 14.56 7.08
N HIS A 52 0.89 14.08 6.00
CA HIS A 52 0.52 14.43 4.63
C HIS A 52 -0.93 14.07 4.32
N ASP A 53 -1.36 12.83 4.56
CA ASP A 53 -2.77 12.42 4.37
C ASP A 53 -3.76 13.31 5.15
N LEU A 54 -3.41 13.71 6.37
CA LEU A 54 -4.26 14.49 7.26
C LEU A 54 -4.34 15.97 6.89
N CYS A 55 -3.23 16.56 6.42
CA CYS A 55 -3.10 18.01 6.31
C CYS A 55 -2.91 18.51 4.87
N HIS A 56 -2.36 17.69 3.99
CA HIS A 56 -1.78 18.10 2.70
C HIS A 56 -2.25 17.24 1.51
N ALA A 57 -3.22 16.34 1.70
CA ALA A 57 -3.64 15.36 0.71
C ALA A 57 -4.02 15.97 -0.65
N TYR A 58 -4.56 17.19 -0.67
CA TYR A 58 -5.00 17.87 -1.89
C TYR A 58 -4.06 18.98 -2.34
N ASP A 59 -2.88 19.13 -1.74
CA ASP A 59 -2.07 20.32 -1.97
C ASP A 59 -1.60 20.49 -3.41
N SER A 60 -1.40 19.38 -4.13
CA SER A 60 -1.02 19.31 -5.54
C SER A 60 -2.20 19.32 -6.52
N CYS A 61 -3.45 19.35 -6.04
CA CYS A 61 -4.64 19.40 -6.89
C CYS A 61 -4.90 20.84 -7.36
N HIS A 62 -5.09 21.04 -8.66
CA HIS A 62 -5.33 22.36 -9.26
C HIS A 62 -6.77 22.86 -9.02
N ASP A 63 -7.70 21.94 -8.82
CA ASP A 63 -9.13 22.11 -8.63
C ASP A 63 -9.57 22.00 -7.16
N LYS A 64 -8.62 22.12 -6.22
CA LYS A 64 -8.91 21.94 -4.78
C LYS A 64 -9.77 23.08 -4.23
N ILE A 65 -10.84 22.71 -3.53
CA ILE A 65 -11.65 23.63 -2.71
C ILE A 65 -11.17 23.62 -1.25
N THR A 66 -10.66 22.48 -0.78
CA THR A 66 -10.10 22.28 0.56
C THR A 66 -8.71 21.65 0.46
N SER A 67 -7.88 21.74 1.51
CA SER A 67 -6.54 21.11 1.52
C SER A 67 -6.54 19.64 1.97
N ARG A 68 -7.63 19.17 2.59
CA ARG A 68 -7.76 17.83 3.19
C ARG A 68 -9.17 17.24 2.98
N PRO A 69 -9.33 15.91 3.00
CA PRO A 69 -10.64 15.28 2.97
C PRO A 69 -11.48 15.61 4.21
N GLN A 70 -12.80 15.62 4.04
CA GLN A 70 -13.74 15.81 5.15
C GLN A 70 -13.79 14.58 6.07
N ASN A 71 -13.62 13.38 5.51
CA ASN A 71 -13.68 12.11 6.22
C ASN A 71 -12.36 11.35 6.14
N PHE A 72 -11.99 10.74 7.26
CA PHE A 72 -10.82 9.87 7.38
C PHE A 72 -11.24 8.46 7.70
N PHE A 73 -10.59 7.49 7.05
CA PHE A 73 -10.83 6.08 7.22
C PHE A 73 -9.60 5.43 7.85
N LEU A 74 -9.80 4.70 8.94
CA LEU A 74 -8.79 3.82 9.49
C LEU A 74 -9.00 2.42 8.89
N ALA A 75 -8.14 2.04 7.95
CA ALA A 75 -8.13 0.68 7.41
C ALA A 75 -7.14 -0.20 8.18
N LEU A 76 -7.65 -1.29 8.76
CA LEU A 76 -6.83 -2.31 9.42
C LEU A 76 -6.72 -3.52 8.50
N ARG A 77 -5.57 -3.66 7.85
CA ARG A 77 -5.30 -4.74 6.90
C ARG A 77 -4.63 -5.90 7.61
N LYS A 78 -5.02 -7.14 7.29
CA LYS A 78 -4.42 -8.34 7.90
C LYS A 78 -2.90 -8.33 7.69
N TRP A 79 -2.16 -8.61 8.76
CA TRP A 79 -0.70 -8.74 8.68
C TRP A 79 -0.33 -10.14 8.18
N TYR A 80 0.55 -10.19 7.18
CA TYR A 80 1.06 -11.42 6.59
C TYR A 80 2.58 -11.49 6.79
N PRO A 81 3.06 -12.26 7.78
CA PRO A 81 4.50 -12.34 8.09
C PRO A 81 5.36 -12.88 6.94
N SER A 82 4.75 -13.58 6.00
CA SER A 82 5.42 -14.22 4.87
C SER A 82 5.50 -13.34 3.62
N LEU A 83 4.98 -12.10 3.66
CA LEU A 83 5.15 -11.18 2.54
C LEU A 83 6.61 -10.75 2.45
N LYS A 84 7.17 -10.88 1.26
CA LYS A 84 8.56 -10.54 0.97
C LYS A 84 8.61 -9.30 0.07
N PRO A 85 9.41 -8.27 0.41
CA PRO A 85 9.47 -7.04 -0.38
C PRO A 85 9.87 -7.23 -1.86
N ASP A 86 10.56 -8.33 -2.18
CA ASP A 86 10.98 -8.66 -3.55
C ASP A 86 9.82 -8.92 -4.50
N MET A 87 8.65 -9.30 -3.98
CA MET A 87 7.48 -9.64 -4.77
C MET A 87 6.39 -8.54 -4.79
N GLU A 88 6.71 -7.32 -4.32
CA GLU A 88 5.85 -6.14 -4.50
C GLU A 88 6.23 -5.37 -5.77
N PHE A 89 5.25 -5.08 -6.61
CA PHE A 89 5.44 -4.33 -7.86
C PHE A 89 4.48 -3.16 -7.98
N ARG A 90 4.96 -2.05 -8.53
CA ARG A 90 4.14 -0.91 -8.95
C ARG A 90 3.84 -1.00 -10.43
N CYS A 91 2.57 -0.91 -10.76
CA CYS A 91 2.07 -0.93 -12.12
C CYS A 91 1.60 0.47 -12.52
N PHE A 92 1.96 0.89 -13.73
CA PHE A 92 1.66 2.21 -14.27
C PHE A 92 0.68 2.08 -15.41
N VAL A 93 -0.46 2.78 -15.30
CA VAL A 93 -1.53 2.77 -16.29
C VAL A 93 -1.68 4.16 -16.88
N GLN A 94 -1.69 4.23 -18.21
CA GLN A 94 -1.95 5.45 -18.98
C GLN A 94 -2.98 5.16 -20.06
N ASN A 95 -4.02 5.98 -20.15
CA ASN A 95 -5.13 5.80 -21.11
C ASN A 95 -5.65 4.35 -21.13
N GLN A 96 -5.93 3.79 -19.94
CA GLN A 96 -6.41 2.40 -19.75
C GLN A 96 -5.46 1.30 -20.26
N LYS A 97 -4.17 1.61 -20.46
CA LYS A 97 -3.14 0.65 -20.87
C LYS A 97 -2.06 0.52 -19.80
N LEU A 98 -1.68 -0.71 -19.50
CA LEU A 98 -0.52 -0.99 -18.65
C LEU A 98 0.76 -0.65 -19.42
N VAL A 99 1.42 0.44 -19.03
CA VAL A 99 2.61 0.98 -19.71
C VAL A 99 3.92 0.63 -19.01
N GLY A 100 3.87 0.22 -17.74
CA GLY A 100 5.07 -0.14 -17.00
C GLY A 100 4.78 -0.97 -15.75
N ILE A 101 5.78 -1.75 -15.35
CA ILE A 101 5.83 -2.50 -14.10
C ILE A 101 7.23 -2.31 -13.53
N SER A 102 7.34 -1.91 -12.26
CA SER A 102 8.62 -1.82 -11.55
C SER A 102 8.53 -2.54 -10.21
N GLN A 103 9.67 -3.00 -9.70
CA GLN A 103 9.74 -3.43 -8.29
C GLN A 103 9.42 -2.24 -7.38
N ARG A 104 8.68 -2.49 -6.28
CA ARG A 104 8.28 -1.45 -5.33
C ARG A 104 9.38 -1.13 -4.32
N GLU A 105 10.12 -2.15 -3.91
CA GLU A 105 11.37 -2.07 -3.15
C GLU A 105 12.50 -1.69 -4.11
N VAL A 106 13.33 -0.70 -3.76
CA VAL A 106 14.35 -0.10 -4.65
C VAL A 106 15.77 -0.17 -4.09
N THR A 107 15.97 -0.71 -2.90
CA THR A 107 17.26 -0.74 -2.20
C THR A 107 18.00 -2.06 -2.37
N THR A 108 17.29 -3.13 -2.75
CA THR A 108 17.84 -4.49 -2.83
C THR A 108 17.64 -5.07 -4.22
N PHE A 109 18.72 -5.59 -4.79
CA PHE A 109 18.68 -6.35 -6.04
C PHE A 109 18.44 -7.84 -5.78
N TYR A 110 17.37 -8.39 -6.34
CA TYR A 110 16.98 -9.78 -6.16
C TYR A 110 17.19 -10.58 -7.45
N LEU A 111 18.21 -11.44 -7.49
CA LEU A 111 18.57 -12.26 -8.66
C LEU A 111 17.41 -13.12 -9.18
N VAL A 112 16.57 -13.65 -8.28
CA VAL A 112 15.39 -14.46 -8.63
C VAL A 112 14.40 -13.72 -9.54
N LEU A 113 14.38 -12.38 -9.52
CA LEU A 113 13.49 -11.58 -10.36
C LEU A 113 13.91 -11.59 -11.84
N ILE A 114 15.17 -11.89 -12.14
CA ILE A 114 15.63 -12.07 -13.52
C ILE A 114 14.94 -13.27 -14.14
N GLU A 115 14.91 -14.38 -13.41
CA GLU A 115 14.31 -15.64 -13.85
C GLU A 115 12.78 -15.53 -13.94
N LYS A 116 12.15 -14.84 -12.99
CA LYS A 116 10.69 -14.69 -12.91
C LYS A 116 10.10 -13.55 -13.74
N LYS A 117 10.93 -12.77 -14.44
CA LYS A 117 10.51 -11.53 -15.12
C LYS A 117 9.31 -11.74 -16.04
N ASN A 118 9.35 -12.79 -16.87
CA ASN A 118 8.29 -13.06 -17.85
C ASN A 118 7.00 -13.53 -17.17
N ASP A 119 7.11 -14.35 -16.12
CA ASP A 119 5.95 -14.81 -15.35
C ASP A 119 5.26 -13.65 -14.64
N ILE A 120 6.04 -12.76 -14.00
CA ILE A 120 5.53 -11.55 -13.35
C ILE A 120 4.80 -10.67 -14.36
N LEU A 121 5.37 -10.48 -15.56
CA LEU A 121 4.74 -9.70 -16.63
C LEU A 121 3.40 -10.31 -17.03
N LEU A 122 3.37 -11.62 -17.33
CA LEU A 122 2.17 -12.31 -17.78
C LEU A 122 1.07 -12.31 -16.71
N LEU A 123 1.41 -12.62 -15.45
CA LEU A 123 0.47 -12.60 -14.33
C LEU A 123 -0.11 -11.21 -14.12
N THR A 124 0.73 -10.17 -14.13
CA THR A 124 0.30 -8.79 -13.92
C THR A 124 -0.57 -8.28 -15.06
N GLN A 125 -0.24 -8.58 -16.32
CA GLN A 125 -1.06 -8.23 -17.48
C GLN A 125 -2.42 -8.93 -17.44
N THR A 126 -2.43 -10.23 -17.15
CA THR A 126 -3.67 -11.02 -17.04
C THR A 126 -4.57 -10.45 -15.95
N PHE A 127 -3.99 -10.15 -14.79
CA PHE A 127 -4.72 -9.57 -13.68
C PHE A 127 -5.25 -8.17 -13.99
N PHE A 128 -4.43 -7.31 -14.61
CA PHE A 128 -4.84 -5.98 -15.03
C PHE A 128 -6.06 -6.05 -15.96
N ASN A 129 -5.99 -6.87 -17.00
CA ASN A 129 -7.05 -6.99 -18.01
C ASN A 129 -8.34 -7.55 -17.42
N ASN A 130 -8.26 -8.50 -16.49
CA ASN A 130 -9.42 -9.22 -15.98
C ASN A 130 -10.08 -8.52 -14.78
N TYR A 131 -9.32 -7.77 -13.97
CA TYR A 131 -9.78 -7.31 -12.66
C TYR A 131 -9.59 -5.82 -12.39
N VAL A 132 -8.72 -5.11 -13.12
CA VAL A 132 -8.31 -3.74 -12.76
C VAL A 132 -8.75 -2.71 -13.79
N ARG A 133 -8.57 -3.01 -15.09
CA ARG A 133 -8.66 -2.03 -16.20
C ARG A 133 -9.91 -1.16 -16.10
N ASP A 134 -11.09 -1.76 -16.03
CA ASP A 134 -12.36 -1.02 -16.10
C ASP A 134 -12.99 -0.79 -14.71
N LYS A 135 -12.18 -0.77 -13.64
CA LYS A 135 -12.67 -0.59 -12.25
C LYS A 135 -12.49 0.80 -11.70
N PHE A 136 -11.67 1.64 -12.33
CA PHE A 136 -11.36 2.98 -11.84
C PHE A 136 -11.97 4.03 -12.77
N GLU A 137 -12.40 5.14 -12.18
CA GLU A 137 -12.96 6.28 -12.92
C GLU A 137 -11.88 7.01 -13.74
N SER A 138 -10.65 7.04 -13.22
CA SER A 138 -9.51 7.63 -13.93
C SER A 138 -8.92 6.65 -14.95
N GLU A 139 -8.61 7.15 -16.14
CA GLU A 139 -7.88 6.40 -17.16
C GLU A 139 -6.36 6.33 -16.90
N ASN A 140 -5.88 7.13 -15.96
CA ASN A 140 -4.47 7.27 -15.60
C ASN A 140 -4.30 7.04 -14.09
N TYR A 141 -3.60 5.97 -13.72
CA TYR A 141 -3.42 5.61 -12.33
C TYR A 141 -2.25 4.66 -12.13
N THR A 142 -1.86 4.49 -10.87
CA THR A 142 -0.90 3.48 -10.46
C THR A 142 -1.56 2.53 -9.47
N PHE A 143 -1.24 1.25 -9.56
CA PHE A 143 -1.67 0.27 -8.58
C PHE A 143 -0.48 -0.63 -8.21
N ASP A 144 -0.44 -1.06 -6.96
CA ASP A 144 0.60 -1.94 -6.44
C ASP A 144 0.03 -3.36 -6.36
N VAL A 145 0.82 -4.36 -6.75
CA VAL A 145 0.47 -5.80 -6.67
C VAL A 145 1.51 -6.56 -5.87
N TYR A 146 1.03 -7.59 -5.15
CA TYR A 146 1.90 -8.60 -4.55
C TYR A 146 1.78 -9.92 -5.31
N VAL A 147 2.91 -10.41 -5.85
CA VAL A 147 2.95 -11.58 -6.74
C VAL A 147 3.40 -12.83 -5.96
N THR A 148 2.62 -13.90 -6.01
CA THR A 148 3.04 -15.24 -5.52
C THR A 148 2.97 -16.26 -6.65
N ASN A 149 2.05 -17.23 -6.56
CA ASN A 149 1.61 -18.12 -7.64
C ASN A 149 0.31 -17.58 -8.30
N ILE A 150 -0.37 -16.66 -7.62
CA ILE A 150 -1.46 -15.79 -8.10
C ILE A 150 -1.22 -14.38 -7.54
N ILE A 151 -1.91 -13.37 -8.07
CA ILE A 151 -1.91 -12.03 -7.46
C ILE A 151 -2.82 -12.07 -6.24
N ILE A 152 -2.24 -11.77 -5.07
CA ILE A 152 -2.93 -11.90 -3.78
C ILE A 152 -3.68 -10.62 -3.43
N ASP A 153 -3.15 -9.46 -3.81
CA ASP A 153 -3.70 -8.19 -3.35
C ASP A 153 -3.38 -7.05 -4.30
N VAL A 154 -4.27 -6.05 -4.29
CA VAL A 154 -4.10 -4.76 -4.95
C VAL A 154 -4.15 -3.68 -3.90
N TYR A 155 -3.08 -2.91 -3.82
CA TYR A 155 -3.06 -1.70 -3.02
C TYR A 155 -3.01 -0.51 -3.98
N MET A 156 -3.98 0.40 -3.86
CA MET A 156 -3.68 1.77 -4.25
C MET A 156 -2.81 2.33 -3.12
N GLY A 157 -1.56 2.62 -3.50
CA GLY A 157 -0.54 3.16 -2.62
C GLY A 157 -0.92 4.49 -2.01
#